data_AF-A0A523PU33-F1
#
_entry.id   AF-A0A523PU33-F1
#
_cell.length_a   1.000
_cell.length_b   1.000
_cell.length_c   1.000
_cell.angle_alpha   90.00
_cell.angle_beta   90.00
_cell.angle_gamma   90.00
#
_symmetry.space_group_name_H-M   'P 1'
#
loop_
_entity.id
_entity.type
_entity.pdbx_description
1 polymer ?
#
loop_
_entity_poly.entity_id
_entity_poly.type
_entity_poly.pdbx_seq_one_letter_code
_entity_poly.pdbx_strand_id
1 'polypeptide(L)'
;ESFVKFNILSFATDTKSWKKGLVSANVLNKSSAMDWSKRLEPIGGASQEDLARVGLVVSAGLEAGKTNTFGALEWALGMAGRGTKDKHYEVAVDTIFFLSDGRPTHGRFVDPDDILREVRAANDLRKVVIHTIAIGEFQKTFMERLAQENSGVFVDLGR
;
A
#
# COMPACT_ATOMS: atom_id res chain seq x y z
N GLU A 1 6.60 24.53 -0.19
CA GLU A 1 6.54 23.06 0.04
C GLU A 1 7.34 22.56 1.25
N SER A 2 8.01 23.41 2.05
CA SER A 2 8.93 22.98 3.13
C SER A 2 8.29 22.21 4.29
N PHE A 3 6.95 22.15 4.38
CA PHE A 3 6.22 21.51 5.49
C PHE A 3 5.66 20.12 5.16
N VAL A 4 5.65 19.71 3.89
CA VAL A 4 5.16 18.38 3.51
C VAL A 4 6.21 17.33 3.88
N LYS A 5 5.81 16.27 4.58
CA LYS A 5 6.63 15.09 4.82
C LYS A 5 6.04 13.91 4.06
N PHE A 6 6.88 13.01 3.55
CA PHE A 6 6.43 11.84 2.78
C PHE A 6 7.36 10.64 2.97
N ASN A 7 6.87 9.46 2.62
CA ASN A 7 7.65 8.24 2.49
C ASN A 7 7.01 7.38 1.39
N ILE A 8 7.74 6.37 0.91
CA ILE A 8 7.23 5.42 -0.08
C ILE A 8 7.38 4.01 0.50
N LEU A 9 6.30 3.24 0.40
CA LEU A 9 6.28 1.81 0.68
C LEU A 9 6.07 1.06 -0.63
N SER A 10 6.86 0.01 -0.86
CA SER A 10 6.58 -1.01 -1.86
C SER A 10 6.19 -2.30 -1.15
N PHE A 11 5.29 -3.08 -1.75
CA PHE A 11 4.79 -4.30 -1.13
C PHE A 11 4.61 -5.41 -2.16
N ALA A 12 4.86 -6.63 -1.71
CA ALA A 12 4.50 -7.90 -2.34
C ALA A 12 4.14 -8.84 -1.19
N THR A 13 4.80 -9.99 -1.05
CA THR A 13 4.70 -10.83 0.16
C THR A 13 5.17 -10.06 1.40
N ASP A 14 6.33 -9.41 1.27
CA ASP A 14 6.89 -8.50 2.26
C ASP A 14 6.67 -7.04 1.85
N THR A 15 6.71 -6.14 2.82
CA THR A 15 6.72 -4.70 2.58
C THR A 15 8.14 -4.15 2.76
N LYS A 16 8.51 -3.15 1.96
CA LYS A 16 9.78 -2.43 2.04
C LYS A 16 9.51 -0.93 2.05
N SER A 17 10.30 -0.19 2.81
CA SER A 17 10.19 1.27 2.90
C SER A 17 11.44 1.94 2.33
N TRP A 18 11.27 3.07 1.65
CA TRP A 18 12.39 3.89 1.18
C TRP A 18 13.15 4.52 2.36
N LYS A 19 12.42 5.05 3.35
CA LYS A 19 12.94 5.58 4.61
C LYS A 19 12.25 4.93 5.80
N LYS A 20 12.87 5.01 6.99
CA LYS A 20 12.30 4.49 8.25
C LYS A 20 11.03 5.24 8.72
N GLY A 21 10.76 6.43 8.19
CA GLY A 21 9.61 7.27 8.53
C GLY A 21 9.46 8.41 7.53
N LEU A 22 8.50 9.31 7.74
CA LEU A 22 8.30 10.44 6.83
C LEU A 22 9.49 11.41 6.90
N VAL A 23 9.92 11.87 5.73
CA VAL A 23 10.99 12.86 5.58
C VAL A 23 10.46 14.08 4.82
N SER A 24 11.09 15.24 4.99
CA SER A 24 10.63 16.46 4.29
C SER A 24 10.69 16.31 2.77
N ALA A 25 9.69 16.86 2.07
CA ALA A 25 9.56 16.85 0.62
C ALA A 25 10.49 17.86 -0.07
N ASN A 26 11.77 17.91 0.33
CA ASN A 26 12.79 18.74 -0.32
C ASN A 26 13.31 18.07 -1.62
N VAL A 27 14.04 18.84 -2.43
CA VAL A 27 14.54 18.40 -3.75
C VAL A 27 15.41 17.15 -3.65
N LEU A 28 16.30 17.07 -2.66
CA LEU A 28 17.19 15.91 -2.47
C LEU A 28 16.40 14.64 -2.12
N ASN A 29 15.43 14.75 -1.21
CA ASN A 29 14.57 13.65 -0.80
C ASN A 29 13.66 13.19 -1.95
N LYS A 30 13.06 14.12 -2.70
CA LYS A 30 12.25 13.79 -3.90
C LYS A 30 13.10 13.07 -4.96
N SER A 31 14.30 13.58 -5.26
CA SER A 31 15.24 12.94 -6.21
C SER A 31 15.63 11.53 -5.75
N SER A 32 15.99 11.37 -4.47
CA SER A 32 16.36 10.06 -3.91
C SER A 32 15.19 9.06 -3.91
N ALA A 33 13.97 9.52 -3.65
CA ALA A 33 12.77 8.70 -3.69
C ALA A 33 12.42 8.25 -5.12
N MET A 34 12.59 9.14 -6.11
CA MET A 34 12.46 8.80 -7.53
C MET A 34 13.48 7.74 -7.94
N ASP A 35 14.74 7.90 -7.57
CA ASP A 35 15.79 6.93 -7.88
C ASP A 35 15.52 5.56 -7.24
N TRP A 36 15.01 5.54 -6.00
CA TRP A 36 14.59 4.32 -5.34
C TRP A 36 13.41 3.65 -6.07
N SER A 37 12.40 4.43 -6.47
CA SER A 37 11.23 3.93 -7.18
C SER A 37 11.58 3.35 -8.56
N LYS A 38 12.51 3.98 -9.28
CA LYS A 38 13.00 3.49 -10.59
C LYS A 38 13.75 2.15 -10.52
N ARG A 39 14.25 1.78 -9.33
CA ARG A 39 14.95 0.51 -9.09
C ARG A 39 14.02 -0.59 -8.57
N LEU A 40 12.73 -0.30 -8.36
CA LEU A 40 11.77 -1.33 -7.99
C LEU A 40 11.53 -2.23 -9.19
N GLU A 41 11.69 -3.53 -8.97
CA GLU A 41 11.35 -4.57 -9.94
C GLU A 41 10.08 -5.27 -9.48
N PRO A 42 9.11 -5.54 -10.38
CA PRO A 42 7.96 -6.36 -10.06
C PRO A 42 8.43 -7.77 -9.67
N ILE A 43 8.04 -8.22 -8.49
CA ILE A 43 8.32 -9.58 -8.01
C ILE A 43 7.00 -10.32 -8.11
N GLY A 44 6.85 -11.16 -9.13
CA GLY A 44 5.57 -11.80 -9.46
C GLY A 44 4.50 -10.80 -9.90
N GLY A 45 3.60 -11.23 -10.78
CA GLY A 45 2.48 -10.40 -11.24
C GLY A 45 1.19 -11.19 -11.13
N ALA A 46 0.05 -10.49 -11.04
CA ALA A 46 -1.28 -11.11 -10.97
C ALA A 46 -1.50 -12.12 -12.11
N SER A 47 -0.95 -11.86 -13.30
CA SER A 47 -0.97 -12.78 -14.44
C SER A 47 -0.19 -14.09 -14.19
N GLN A 48 0.97 -14.02 -13.53
CA GLN A 48 1.74 -15.21 -13.17
C GLN A 48 1.12 -15.98 -12.00
N GLU A 49 0.45 -15.29 -11.07
CA GLU A 49 -0.32 -15.93 -10.00
C GLU A 49 -1.53 -16.69 -10.53
N ASP A 50 -2.30 -16.10 -11.45
CA ASP A 50 -3.45 -16.78 -12.07
C ASP A 50 -3.01 -18.00 -12.89
N LEU A 51 -1.89 -17.89 -13.62
CA LEU A 51 -1.28 -19.02 -14.34
C LEU A 51 -0.75 -20.11 -13.39
N ALA A 52 -0.24 -19.73 -12.22
CA ALA A 52 0.21 -20.68 -11.21
C ALA A 52 -0.97 -21.39 -10.52
N ARG A 53 -2.08 -20.69 -10.28
CA ARG A 53 -3.32 -21.25 -9.71
C ARG A 53 -3.89 -22.38 -10.58
N VAL A 54 -3.70 -22.30 -11.90
CA VAL A 54 -4.09 -23.34 -12.87
C VAL A 54 -2.97 -24.35 -13.17
N GLY A 55 -1.86 -24.31 -12.44
CA GLY A 55 -0.79 -25.32 -12.49
C GLY A 55 0.19 -25.20 -13.67
N LEU A 56 0.29 -24.03 -14.31
CA LEU A 56 1.05 -23.86 -15.56
C LEU A 56 2.47 -23.26 -15.40
N VAL A 57 2.94 -22.91 -14.19
CA VAL A 57 4.27 -22.28 -13.96
C VAL A 57 4.98 -22.82 -12.71
N VAL A 58 6.32 -22.91 -12.75
CA VAL A 58 7.21 -23.45 -11.70
C VAL A 58 7.39 -22.48 -10.50
N SER A 59 7.53 -23.07 -9.31
CA SER A 59 7.25 -22.57 -7.96
C SER A 59 8.25 -21.62 -7.26
N ALA A 60 9.42 -21.33 -7.83
CA ALA A 60 10.48 -20.63 -7.08
C ALA A 60 10.25 -19.11 -6.90
N GLY A 61 9.59 -18.44 -7.86
CA GLY A 61 9.27 -17.00 -7.78
C GLY A 61 7.92 -16.66 -7.15
N LEU A 62 7.13 -17.69 -6.81
CA LEU A 62 5.72 -17.57 -6.43
C LEU A 62 5.50 -17.15 -4.98
N GLU A 63 6.39 -17.56 -4.06
CA GLU A 63 6.26 -17.22 -2.64
C GLU A 63 6.59 -15.75 -2.36
N ALA A 64 7.49 -15.14 -3.14
CA ALA A 64 7.88 -13.74 -2.99
C ALA A 64 6.96 -12.76 -3.73
N GLY A 65 6.20 -13.26 -4.72
CA GLY A 65 5.40 -12.44 -5.62
C GLY A 65 3.91 -12.43 -5.35
N LYS A 66 3.53 -12.62 -4.08
CA LYS A 66 2.13 -12.51 -3.64
C LYS A 66 1.79 -11.07 -3.27
N THR A 67 0.51 -10.80 -3.04
CA THR A 67 0.00 -9.45 -2.75
C THR A 67 -0.48 -9.36 -1.30
N ASN A 68 0.34 -8.81 -0.41
CA ASN A 68 0.01 -8.59 1.01
C ASN A 68 -0.58 -7.18 1.27
N THR A 69 -1.79 -6.95 0.76
CA THR A 69 -2.47 -5.66 0.84
C THR A 69 -2.69 -5.19 2.27
N PHE A 70 -3.18 -6.07 3.14
CA PHE A 70 -3.46 -5.70 4.53
C PHE A 70 -2.19 -5.32 5.28
N GLY A 71 -1.11 -6.10 5.16
CA GLY A 71 0.16 -5.79 5.82
C GLY A 71 0.73 -4.44 5.39
N ALA A 72 0.63 -4.09 4.10
CA ALA A 72 1.06 -2.80 3.58
C ALA A 72 0.24 -1.63 4.17
N LEU A 73 -1.08 -1.75 4.20
CA LEU A 73 -1.99 -0.74 4.77
C LEU A 73 -1.83 -0.62 6.29
N GLU A 74 -1.70 -1.74 7.01
CA GLU A 74 -1.46 -1.77 8.46
C GLU A 74 -0.15 -1.07 8.81
N TRP A 75 0.93 -1.32 8.05
CA TRP A 75 2.19 -0.61 8.27
C TRP A 75 2.04 0.88 7.96
N ALA A 76 1.42 1.26 6.84
CA ALA A 76 1.21 2.66 6.50
C ALA A 76 0.43 3.42 7.60
N LEU A 77 -0.65 2.83 8.12
CA LEU A 77 -1.42 3.37 9.24
C LEU A 77 -0.64 3.35 10.57
N GLY A 78 0.24 2.37 10.75
CA GLY A 78 1.14 2.27 11.90
C GLY A 78 2.19 3.39 11.92
N MET A 79 2.66 3.84 10.74
CA MET A 79 3.55 5.01 10.62
C MET A 79 2.85 6.32 11.02
N ALA A 80 1.52 6.35 11.13
CA ALA A 80 0.77 7.52 11.60
C ALA A 80 0.91 7.78 13.12
N GLY A 81 1.54 6.87 13.87
CA GLY A 81 1.66 6.94 15.33
C GLY A 81 0.48 6.33 16.07
N ARG A 82 0.65 6.05 17.37
CA ARG A 82 -0.35 5.37 18.23
C ARG A 82 -1.18 6.30 19.12
N GLY A 83 -1.08 7.62 18.98
CA GLY A 83 -1.87 8.58 19.78
C GLY A 83 -1.59 8.59 21.29
N THR A 84 -0.76 7.69 21.81
CA THR A 84 -0.30 7.69 23.20
C THR A 84 0.87 8.68 23.35
N LYS A 85 0.74 9.60 24.31
CA LYS A 85 1.64 10.72 24.59
C LYS A 85 3.10 10.29 24.78
N ASP A 86 3.89 10.33 23.71
CA ASP A 86 5.34 10.43 23.78
C ASP A 86 5.79 11.64 22.96
N LYS A 87 6.91 12.27 23.37
CA LYS A 87 7.45 13.56 22.89
C LYS A 87 7.83 13.61 21.40
N HIS A 88 7.43 12.63 20.59
CA HIS A 88 7.70 12.48 19.16
C HIS A 88 6.47 12.67 18.27
N TYR A 89 5.54 13.56 18.65
CA TYR A 89 4.29 13.84 17.95
C TYR A 89 4.43 14.56 16.58
N GLU A 90 5.57 14.42 15.91
CA GLU A 90 5.91 15.24 14.74
C GLU A 90 5.57 14.63 13.39
N VAL A 91 5.03 13.41 13.36
CA VAL A 91 4.76 12.70 12.10
C VAL A 91 3.47 11.89 12.20
N ALA A 92 2.34 12.55 11.99
CA ALA A 92 1.08 11.89 11.69
C ALA A 92 0.95 11.76 10.17
N VAL A 93 0.77 10.55 9.66
CA VAL A 93 0.31 10.36 8.28
C VAL A 93 -1.13 10.81 8.24
N ASP A 94 -1.43 11.85 7.48
CA ASP A 94 -2.82 12.30 7.25
C ASP A 94 -3.43 11.68 5.99
N THR A 95 -2.59 11.28 5.01
CA THR A 95 -3.05 10.79 3.70
C THR A 95 -2.19 9.63 3.21
N ILE A 96 -2.84 8.60 2.65
CA ILE A 96 -2.23 7.45 1.97
C ILE A 96 -2.70 7.44 0.52
N PHE A 97 -1.78 7.25 -0.42
CA PHE A 97 -2.08 6.91 -1.81
C PHE A 97 -1.68 5.45 -2.04
N PHE A 98 -2.67 4.60 -2.25
CA PHE A 98 -2.49 3.16 -2.41
C PHE A 98 -2.61 2.76 -3.88
N LEU A 99 -1.51 2.32 -4.47
CA LEU A 99 -1.41 1.85 -5.86
C LEU A 99 -1.39 0.33 -5.89
N SER A 100 -2.25 -0.30 -6.70
CA SER A 100 -2.24 -1.76 -6.88
C SER A 100 -2.77 -2.18 -8.26
N ASP A 101 -2.22 -3.27 -8.78
CA ASP A 101 -2.57 -3.89 -10.05
C ASP A 101 -3.34 -5.21 -9.90
N GLY A 102 -3.64 -5.63 -8.67
CA GLY A 102 -4.18 -6.95 -8.41
C GLY A 102 -4.93 -7.08 -7.09
N ARG A 103 -5.48 -8.28 -6.88
CA ARG A 103 -6.22 -8.63 -5.66
C ARG A 103 -5.25 -9.07 -4.57
N PRO A 104 -5.61 -8.90 -3.28
CA PRO A 104 -4.86 -9.51 -2.19
C PRO A 104 -4.76 -11.03 -2.35
N THR A 105 -3.57 -11.61 -2.16
CA THR A 105 -3.31 -13.06 -2.28
C THR A 105 -2.49 -13.63 -1.11
N HIS A 106 -2.00 -12.78 -0.21
CA HIS A 106 -1.20 -13.19 0.94
C HIS A 106 -1.43 -12.28 2.15
N GLY A 107 -1.01 -12.75 3.33
CA GLY A 107 -1.07 -12.01 4.59
C GLY A 107 -2.11 -12.55 5.56
N ARG A 108 -2.27 -11.86 6.70
CA ARG A 108 -3.20 -12.24 7.77
C ARG A 108 -4.66 -12.23 7.30
N PHE A 109 -5.00 -11.28 6.44
CA PHE A 109 -6.30 -11.17 5.80
C PHE A 109 -6.09 -11.13 4.29
N VAL A 110 -6.79 -12.01 3.58
CA VAL A 110 -6.75 -12.12 2.11
C VAL A 110 -8.12 -11.79 1.51
N ASP A 111 -9.20 -12.08 2.25
CA ASP A 111 -10.55 -11.74 1.81
C ASP A 111 -10.75 -10.20 1.80
N PRO A 112 -11.24 -9.62 0.68
CA PRO A 112 -11.46 -8.18 0.57
C PRO A 112 -12.32 -7.56 1.69
N ASP A 113 -13.38 -8.24 2.13
CA ASP A 113 -14.30 -7.71 3.14
C ASP A 113 -13.66 -7.71 4.53
N ASP A 114 -12.86 -8.72 4.85
CA ASP A 114 -12.05 -8.73 6.07
C ASP A 114 -11.01 -7.61 6.07
N ILE A 115 -10.33 -7.41 4.95
CA ILE A 115 -9.33 -6.32 4.82
C ILE A 115 -10.01 -4.96 5.02
N LEU A 116 -11.14 -4.71 4.38
CA LEU A 116 -11.89 -3.46 4.53
C LEU A 116 -12.31 -3.22 5.98
N ARG A 117 -12.85 -4.25 6.64
CA ARG A 117 -13.27 -4.20 8.05
C ARG A 117 -12.11 -3.84 8.97
N GLU A 118 -10.96 -4.49 8.79
CA GLU A 118 -9.78 -4.32 9.64
C GLU A 118 -9.06 -2.99 9.38
N VAL A 119 -8.97 -2.56 8.12
CA VAL A 119 -8.44 -1.23 7.77
C VAL A 119 -9.31 -0.13 8.36
N ARG A 120 -10.64 -0.26 8.29
CA ARG A 120 -11.57 0.70 8.90
C ARG A 120 -11.39 0.77 10.41
N ALA A 121 -11.28 -0.37 11.08
CA ALA A 121 -11.03 -0.43 12.52
C ALA A 121 -9.69 0.22 12.89
N ALA A 122 -8.63 -0.05 12.11
CA ALA A 122 -7.32 0.56 12.29
C ALA A 122 -7.35 2.08 12.03
N ASN A 123 -8.19 2.56 11.11
CA ASN A 123 -8.26 3.97 10.76
C ASN A 123 -9.27 4.78 11.58
N ASP A 124 -10.11 4.14 12.40
CA ASP A 124 -11.22 4.82 13.07
C ASP A 124 -10.77 5.98 13.98
N LEU A 125 -9.67 5.85 14.70
CA LEU A 125 -9.14 6.93 15.53
C LEU A 125 -8.18 7.87 14.79
N ARG A 126 -7.54 7.40 13.72
CA ARG A 126 -6.47 8.13 13.02
C ARG A 126 -7.03 9.10 11.98
N LYS A 127 -8.18 8.75 11.37
CA LYS A 127 -8.84 9.52 10.32
C LYS A 127 -7.92 9.86 9.14
N VAL A 128 -7.05 8.92 8.77
CA VAL A 128 -6.19 9.03 7.58
C VAL A 128 -7.05 8.91 6.33
N VAL A 129 -6.87 9.82 5.37
CA VAL A 129 -7.53 9.72 4.06
C VAL A 129 -6.81 8.68 3.21
N ILE A 130 -7.52 7.70 2.66
CA ILE A 130 -6.92 6.67 1.79
C ILE A 130 -7.43 6.83 0.37
N HIS A 131 -6.59 7.38 -0.52
CA HIS A 131 -6.83 7.35 -1.96
C HIS A 131 -6.33 6.04 -2.54
N THR A 132 -7.05 5.52 -3.54
CA THR A 132 -6.66 4.28 -4.22
C THR A 132 -6.56 4.50 -5.71
N ILE A 133 -5.50 3.98 -6.31
CA ILE A 133 -5.21 4.09 -7.74
C ILE A 133 -5.05 2.66 -8.26
N ALA A 134 -5.89 2.25 -9.20
CA ALA A 134 -5.79 0.94 -9.82
C ALA A 134 -5.10 1.01 -11.18
N ILE A 135 -4.26 0.02 -11.47
CA ILE A 135 -3.60 -0.18 -12.77
C ILE A 135 -3.94 -1.58 -13.30
N GLY A 136 -4.11 -1.76 -14.61
CA GLY A 136 -4.35 -3.09 -15.21
C GLY A 136 -5.78 -3.61 -15.09
N GLU A 137 -6.01 -4.85 -15.45
CA GLU A 137 -7.35 -5.44 -15.61
C GLU A 137 -7.70 -6.39 -14.45
N PHE A 138 -8.54 -5.95 -13.52
CA PHE A 138 -9.09 -6.76 -12.42
C PHE A 138 -10.35 -6.14 -11.82
N GLN A 139 -11.03 -6.86 -10.93
CA GLN A 139 -12.21 -6.36 -10.23
C GLN A 139 -11.87 -5.21 -9.27
N LYS A 140 -12.30 -3.99 -9.61
CA LYS A 140 -11.93 -2.75 -8.89
C LYS A 140 -12.77 -2.46 -7.64
N THR A 141 -13.88 -3.17 -7.41
CA THR A 141 -14.82 -2.91 -6.30
C THR A 141 -14.15 -2.86 -4.94
N PHE A 142 -13.14 -3.69 -4.70
CA PHE A 142 -12.36 -3.67 -3.45
C PHE A 142 -11.65 -2.32 -3.25
N MET A 143 -10.94 -1.83 -4.27
CA MET A 143 -10.19 -0.56 -4.17
C MET A 143 -11.14 0.64 -4.08
N GLU A 144 -12.24 0.62 -4.84
CA GLU A 144 -13.27 1.65 -4.76
C GLU A 144 -13.83 1.77 -3.35
N ARG A 145 -14.23 0.64 -2.74
CA ARG A 145 -14.72 0.61 -1.35
C ARG A 145 -13.64 1.04 -0.36
N LEU A 146 -12.40 0.60 -0.54
CA LEU A 146 -11.28 0.98 0.33
C LEU A 146 -11.12 2.51 0.39
N ALA A 147 -11.20 3.19 -0.75
CA ALA A 147 -11.16 4.65 -0.77
C ALA A 147 -12.41 5.29 -0.14
N GLN A 148 -13.61 4.88 -0.56
CA GLN A 148 -14.86 5.47 -0.09
C GLN A 148 -15.04 5.32 1.44
N GLU A 149 -14.72 4.15 1.99
CA GLU A 149 -14.83 3.87 3.43
C GLU A 149 -13.78 4.62 4.27
N ASN A 150 -12.76 5.23 3.64
CA ASN A 150 -11.70 6.00 4.30
C ASN A 150 -11.62 7.45 3.78
N SER A 151 -12.76 8.02 3.35
CA SER A 151 -12.89 9.42 2.91
C SER A 151 -11.98 9.82 1.75
N GLY A 152 -11.47 8.86 0.98
CA GLY A 152 -10.62 9.10 -0.17
C GLY A 152 -11.35 9.01 -1.50
N VAL A 153 -10.55 8.96 -2.56
CA VAL A 153 -11.00 8.92 -3.96
C VAL A 153 -10.35 7.75 -4.66
N PHE A 154 -11.14 7.05 -5.47
CA PHE A 154 -10.68 5.99 -6.35
C PHE A 154 -10.41 6.53 -7.76
N VAL A 155 -9.28 6.13 -8.34
CA VAL A 155 -8.90 6.42 -9.73
C VAL A 155 -8.53 5.11 -10.42
N ASP A 156 -9.06 4.90 -11.62
CA ASP A 156 -8.66 3.81 -12.50
C ASP A 156 -7.80 4.34 -13.65
N LEU A 157 -6.56 3.86 -13.75
CA LEU A 157 -5.61 4.24 -14.80
C LEU A 157 -5.51 3.17 -15.90
N GLY A 158 -6.31 2.10 -15.84
CA GLY A 158 -6.31 0.98 -16.78
C GLY A 158 -7.30 1.10 -17.95
N ARG A 159 -7.97 2.25 -18.14
CA ARG A 159 -8.91 2.49 -19.24
C ARG A 159 -8.38 3.51 -20.25
#